data_AF-A0A1B8T872-F1
#
_entry.id   AF-A0A1B8T872-F1
#
_cell.length_a   1.000
_cell.length_b   1.000
_cell.length_c   1.000
_cell.angle_alpha   90.00
_cell.angle_beta   90.00
_cell.angle_gamma   90.00
#
_symmetry.space_group_name_H-M   'P 1'
#
loop_
_entity.id
_entity.type
_entity.pdbx_description
1 polymer ?
#
loop_
_entity_poly.entity_id
_entity_poly.type
_entity_poly.pdbx_seq_one_letter_code
_entity_poly.pdbx_strand_id
1 'polypeptide(L)'
;MSGIKVKAITFLAPADFAAPGALDGVVENARLLADTLYLEREGLPGNLSALSQRIIALAPLAASDTRSAAELMACIVNINRLLLVWPALKTAEASKRHGANGGCRHKKRKWAKAVAKRLASTRHASAESAWQALPSADNPWLFEADEFDFEVYIDGDSVIAVDDNSRKELGSLKKSTFLKIYYRPARKAGR
;
A
#
# COMPACT_ATOMS: atom_id res chain seq x y z
N MET A 1 -10.66 5.23 5.44
CA MET A 1 -11.34 4.15 4.69
C MET A 1 -11.08 2.84 5.41
N SER A 2 -12.12 2.09 5.82
CA SER A 2 -11.96 0.80 6.50
C SER A 2 -11.43 -0.24 5.52
N GLY A 3 -10.23 -0.76 5.76
CA GLY A 3 -9.70 -1.90 5.01
C GLY A 3 -10.57 -3.12 5.23
N ILE A 4 -11.15 -3.66 4.16
CA ILE A 4 -11.86 -4.94 4.20
C ILE A 4 -10.82 -6.01 4.54
N LYS A 5 -10.86 -6.54 5.76
CA LYS A 5 -10.07 -7.70 6.16
C LYS A 5 -10.69 -8.93 5.52
N VAL A 6 -10.24 -9.28 4.31
CA VAL A 6 -10.56 -10.57 3.70
C VAL A 6 -9.93 -11.66 4.57
N LYS A 7 -10.75 -12.35 5.36
CA LYS A 7 -10.31 -13.52 6.11
C LYS A 7 -10.08 -14.67 5.12
N ALA A 8 -9.10 -15.53 5.40
CA ALA A 8 -8.88 -16.75 4.63
C ALA A 8 -10.20 -17.54 4.53
N ILE A 9 -10.47 -18.13 3.36
CA ILE A 9 -11.65 -18.97 3.17
C ILE A 9 -11.45 -20.21 4.04
N THR A 10 -12.33 -20.39 5.03
CA THR A 10 -12.28 -21.51 5.98
C THR A 10 -12.20 -22.84 5.23
N PHE A 11 -11.27 -23.71 5.62
CA PHE A 11 -11.19 -25.06 5.08
C PHE A 11 -12.35 -25.88 5.62
N LEU A 12 -13.20 -26.39 4.72
CA LEU A 12 -14.21 -27.40 5.01
C LEU A 12 -13.72 -28.74 4.48
N ALA A 13 -13.92 -29.82 5.23
CA ALA A 13 -13.65 -31.15 4.70
C ALA A 13 -14.72 -31.50 3.65
N PRO A 14 -14.43 -32.36 2.67
CA PRO A 14 -15.41 -32.73 1.64
C PRO A 14 -16.74 -33.28 2.20
N ALA A 15 -16.71 -33.90 3.38
CA ALA A 15 -17.90 -34.40 4.08
C ALA A 15 -18.80 -33.27 4.61
N ASP A 16 -18.26 -32.08 4.84
CA ASP A 16 -18.98 -30.93 5.41
C ASP A 16 -19.80 -30.17 4.35
N PHE A 17 -19.59 -30.45 3.05
CA PHE A 17 -20.31 -29.80 1.95
C PHE A 17 -21.78 -30.21 1.81
N ALA A 18 -22.16 -31.35 2.39
CA ALA A 18 -23.52 -31.86 2.34
C ALA A 18 -24.46 -31.14 3.32
N ALA A 19 -23.93 -30.39 4.28
CA ALA A 19 -24.75 -29.67 5.25
C ALA A 19 -25.38 -28.41 4.61
N PRO A 20 -26.69 -28.16 4.77
CA PRO A 20 -27.34 -26.95 4.29
C PRO A 20 -26.64 -25.69 4.82
N GLY A 21 -26.27 -24.79 3.91
CA GLY A 21 -25.61 -23.53 4.25
C GLY A 21 -24.11 -23.62 4.56
N ALA A 22 -23.49 -24.80 4.49
CA ALA A 22 -22.06 -24.98 4.77
C ALA A 22 -21.16 -24.15 3.84
N LEU A 23 -21.61 -23.91 2.60
CA LEU A 23 -20.85 -23.19 1.58
C LEU A 23 -21.20 -21.70 1.47
N ASP A 24 -22.21 -21.22 2.20
CA ASP A 24 -22.72 -19.85 2.00
C ASP A 24 -21.64 -18.81 2.27
N GLY A 25 -20.88 -18.96 3.36
CA GLY A 25 -19.75 -18.09 3.67
C GLY A 25 -18.57 -18.22 2.69
N VAL A 26 -18.40 -19.39 2.06
CA VAL A 26 -17.39 -19.59 1.00
C VAL A 26 -17.80 -18.86 -0.28
N VAL A 27 -19.06 -18.98 -0.67
CA VAL A 27 -19.63 -18.32 -1.85
C VAL A 27 -19.67 -16.80 -1.66
N GLU A 28 -20.04 -16.32 -0.48
CA GLU A 28 -20.03 -14.89 -0.14
C GLU A 28 -18.61 -14.30 -0.23
N ASN A 29 -17.61 -14.97 0.35
CA ASN A 29 -16.22 -14.54 0.24
C ASN A 29 -15.70 -14.58 -1.21
N ALA A 30 -16.09 -15.60 -2.00
CA ALA A 30 -15.73 -15.68 -3.41
C ALA A 30 -16.38 -14.55 -4.23
N ARG A 31 -17.64 -14.20 -3.96
CA ARG A 31 -18.31 -13.04 -4.58
C ARG A 31 -17.60 -11.75 -4.23
N LEU A 32 -17.30 -11.53 -2.95
CA LEU A 32 -16.54 -10.36 -2.52
C LEU A 32 -15.17 -10.26 -3.22
N LEU A 33 -14.49 -11.38 -3.43
CA LEU A 33 -13.22 -11.44 -4.17
C LEU A 33 -13.36 -11.22 -5.68
N ALA A 34 -14.49 -11.65 -6.27
CA ALA A 34 -14.79 -11.42 -7.68
C ALA A 34 -15.22 -9.97 -7.96
N ASP A 35 -15.95 -9.35 -7.02
CA ASP A 35 -16.54 -8.02 -7.13
C ASP A 35 -15.64 -6.91 -6.58
N THR A 36 -14.57 -7.26 -5.83
CA THR A 36 -13.66 -6.23 -5.32
C THR A 36 -12.96 -5.53 -6.49
N LEU A 37 -13.21 -4.22 -6.60
CA LEU A 37 -12.59 -3.22 -7.49
C LEU A 37 -11.04 -3.19 -7.48
N TYR A 38 -10.39 -4.07 -6.71
CA TYR A 38 -8.95 -4.31 -6.78
C TYR A 38 -8.50 -4.94 -8.11
N LEU A 39 -9.43 -5.34 -8.97
CA LEU A 39 -9.16 -5.89 -10.30
C LEU A 39 -8.46 -4.92 -11.26
N GLU A 40 -8.57 -3.60 -11.07
CA GLU A 40 -8.01 -2.64 -12.04
C GLU A 40 -6.81 -1.83 -11.53
N ARG A 41 -6.64 -1.63 -10.21
CA ARG A 41 -5.60 -0.72 -9.67
C ARG A 41 -4.37 -1.36 -9.07
N GLU A 42 -4.44 -2.60 -8.58
CA GLU A 42 -3.31 -3.24 -7.87
C GLU A 42 -2.93 -4.63 -8.38
N GLY A 43 -3.53 -5.09 -9.50
CA GLY A 43 -3.17 -6.33 -10.19
C GLY A 43 -3.18 -7.55 -9.28
N LEU A 44 -4.35 -8.08 -8.93
CA LEU A 44 -4.49 -9.31 -8.14
C LEU A 44 -3.58 -10.45 -8.67
N PRO A 45 -3.05 -11.34 -7.81
CA PRO A 45 -2.12 -12.36 -8.25
C PRO A 45 -2.86 -13.41 -9.10
N GLY A 46 -2.47 -13.50 -10.37
CA GLY A 46 -2.87 -14.60 -11.25
C GLY A 46 -4.38 -14.67 -11.55
N ASN A 47 -4.93 -15.89 -11.49
CA ASN A 47 -6.29 -16.24 -11.93
C ASN A 47 -7.36 -16.12 -10.83
N LEU A 48 -7.15 -15.27 -9.81
CA LEU A 48 -8.02 -15.16 -8.63
C LEU A 48 -9.49 -14.90 -8.97
N SER A 49 -9.78 -13.97 -9.90
CA SER A 49 -11.16 -13.71 -10.36
C SER A 49 -11.79 -14.94 -11.02
N ALA A 50 -11.04 -15.61 -11.91
CA ALA A 50 -11.50 -16.82 -12.57
C ALA A 50 -11.74 -17.97 -11.58
N LEU A 51 -10.90 -18.12 -10.56
CA LEU A 51 -11.08 -19.11 -9.50
C LEU A 51 -12.29 -18.79 -8.62
N SER A 52 -12.51 -17.51 -8.27
CA SER A 52 -13.66 -17.07 -7.48
C SER A 52 -14.98 -17.30 -8.22
N GLN A 53 -15.04 -16.95 -9.51
CA GLN A 53 -16.21 -17.23 -10.36
C GLN A 53 -16.50 -18.74 -10.46
N ARG A 54 -15.45 -19.55 -10.52
CA ARG A 54 -15.55 -21.01 -10.59
C ARG A 54 -16.03 -21.62 -9.27
N ILE A 55 -15.65 -21.06 -8.11
CA ILE A 55 -16.22 -21.43 -6.81
C ILE A 55 -17.72 -21.13 -6.77
N ILE A 56 -18.15 -19.95 -7.23
CA ILE A 56 -19.57 -19.57 -7.28
C ILE A 56 -20.38 -20.56 -8.13
N ALA A 57 -19.83 -20.99 -9.27
CA ALA A 57 -20.49 -21.93 -10.17
C ALA A 57 -20.53 -23.38 -9.62
N LEU A 58 -19.48 -23.83 -8.92
CA LEU A 58 -19.35 -25.21 -8.45
C LEU A 58 -20.03 -25.47 -7.10
N ALA A 59 -20.16 -24.44 -6.25
CA ALA A 59 -20.78 -24.55 -4.93
C ALA A 59 -22.18 -25.22 -4.91
N PRO A 60 -23.14 -24.87 -5.79
CA PRO A 60 -24.45 -25.53 -5.79
C PRO A 60 -24.41 -26.99 -6.26
N LEU A 61 -23.35 -27.41 -6.95
CA LEU A 61 -23.21 -28.77 -7.52
C LEU A 61 -22.44 -29.71 -6.59
N ALA A 62 -21.65 -29.16 -5.66
CA ALA A 62 -20.72 -29.92 -4.82
C ALA A 62 -21.41 -30.88 -3.83
N ALA A 63 -22.67 -30.66 -3.48
CA ALA A 63 -23.42 -31.56 -2.60
C ALA A 63 -23.86 -32.86 -3.31
N SER A 64 -24.01 -32.83 -4.64
CA SER A 64 -24.55 -33.96 -5.43
C SER A 64 -23.54 -34.59 -6.38
N ASP A 65 -22.43 -33.91 -6.69
CA ASP A 65 -21.39 -34.40 -7.59
C ASP A 65 -20.01 -34.36 -6.93
N THR A 66 -19.43 -35.54 -6.74
CA THR A 66 -18.11 -35.71 -6.13
C THR A 66 -16.99 -35.09 -6.97
N ARG A 67 -17.15 -35.00 -8.30
CA ARG A 67 -16.18 -34.33 -9.16
C ARG A 67 -16.22 -32.81 -8.95
N SER A 68 -17.42 -32.22 -8.93
CA SER A 68 -17.61 -30.80 -8.62
C SER A 68 -17.11 -30.45 -7.22
N ALA A 69 -17.31 -31.32 -6.22
CA ALA A 69 -16.77 -31.12 -4.87
C ALA A 69 -15.23 -31.09 -4.83
N ALA A 70 -14.59 -32.00 -5.55
CA ALA A 70 -13.12 -32.04 -5.64
C ALA A 70 -12.57 -30.80 -6.36
N GLU A 71 -13.23 -30.35 -7.43
CA GLU A 71 -12.82 -29.15 -8.18
C GLU A 71 -13.04 -27.86 -7.37
N LEU A 72 -14.14 -27.78 -6.60
CA LEU A 72 -14.41 -26.70 -5.66
C LEU A 72 -13.28 -26.59 -4.62
N MET A 73 -12.87 -27.72 -4.03
CA MET A 73 -11.75 -27.77 -3.07
C MET A 73 -10.43 -27.31 -3.69
N ALA A 74 -10.13 -27.75 -4.92
CA ALA A 74 -8.93 -27.31 -5.62
C ALA A 74 -8.91 -25.80 -5.84
N CYS A 75 -10.06 -25.19 -6.18
CA CYS A 75 -10.18 -23.75 -6.34
C CYS A 75 -9.96 -23.01 -5.02
N ILE A 76 -10.59 -23.46 -3.91
CA ILE A 76 -10.43 -22.88 -2.58
C ILE A 76 -8.98 -22.95 -2.11
N VAL A 77 -8.31 -24.10 -2.27
CA VAL A 77 -6.89 -24.28 -1.92
C VAL A 77 -6.00 -23.31 -2.70
N ASN A 78 -6.24 -23.14 -4.00
CA ASN A 78 -5.45 -22.25 -4.83
C ASN A 78 -5.66 -20.77 -4.46
N ILE A 79 -6.89 -20.34 -4.18
CA ILE A 79 -7.16 -19.00 -3.68
C ILE A 79 -6.43 -18.77 -2.34
N ASN A 80 -6.53 -19.71 -1.40
CA ASN A 80 -5.84 -19.59 -0.11
C ASN A 80 -4.32 -19.51 -0.26
N ARG A 81 -3.71 -20.30 -1.16
CA ARG A 81 -2.27 -20.21 -1.47
C ARG A 81 -1.90 -18.84 -2.03
N LEU A 82 -2.68 -18.33 -2.98
CA LEU A 82 -2.44 -17.02 -3.58
C LEU A 82 -2.57 -15.92 -2.52
N LEU A 83 -3.59 -15.95 -1.68
CA LEU A 83 -3.81 -14.98 -0.61
C LEU A 83 -2.73 -15.03 0.48
N LEU A 84 -2.18 -16.21 0.80
CA LEU A 84 -1.09 -16.35 1.76
C LEU A 84 0.22 -15.74 1.26
N VAL A 85 0.52 -15.89 -0.03
CA VAL A 85 1.76 -15.40 -0.64
C VAL A 85 1.63 -13.93 -1.11
N TRP A 86 0.40 -13.43 -1.25
CA TRP A 86 0.11 -12.10 -1.77
C TRP A 86 0.75 -10.94 -0.99
N PRO A 87 0.74 -10.90 0.36
CA PRO A 87 1.43 -9.86 1.12
C PRO A 87 2.95 -9.84 0.83
N ALA A 88 3.56 -11.02 0.71
CA ALA A 88 4.98 -11.15 0.38
C ALA A 88 5.27 -10.70 -1.06
N LEU A 89 4.39 -11.01 -2.03
CA LEU A 89 4.50 -10.54 -3.41
C LEU A 89 4.34 -9.02 -3.50
N LYS A 90 3.34 -8.43 -2.85
CA LYS A 90 3.20 -6.97 -2.76
C LYS A 90 4.43 -6.31 -2.15
N THR A 91 4.97 -6.90 -1.09
CA THR A 91 6.20 -6.39 -0.44
C THR A 91 7.41 -6.51 -1.36
N ALA A 92 7.54 -7.61 -2.10
CA ALA A 92 8.62 -7.83 -3.06
C ALA A 92 8.49 -6.91 -4.28
N GLU A 93 7.28 -6.67 -4.78
CA GLU A 93 7.02 -5.77 -5.91
C GLU A 93 7.22 -4.31 -5.50
N ALA A 94 6.72 -3.91 -4.33
CA ALA A 94 7.07 -2.64 -3.70
C ALA A 94 8.60 -2.55 -3.56
N SER A 95 9.28 -3.58 -3.09
CA SER A 95 10.75 -3.58 -2.97
C SER A 95 11.47 -3.51 -4.32
N LYS A 96 10.92 -4.08 -5.40
CA LYS A 96 11.45 -3.95 -6.77
C LYS A 96 11.25 -2.53 -7.30
N ARG A 97 10.06 -1.95 -7.12
CA ARG A 97 9.75 -0.55 -7.48
C ARG A 97 10.60 0.42 -6.66
N HIS A 98 10.78 0.16 -5.36
CA HIS A 98 11.55 0.99 -4.44
C HIS A 98 13.07 0.75 -4.50
N GLY A 99 13.52 -0.40 -5.01
CA GLY A 99 14.93 -0.77 -5.15
C GLY A 99 15.55 -0.31 -6.47
N ALA A 100 14.74 -0.09 -7.51
CA ALA A 100 15.23 0.28 -8.85
C ALA A 100 15.64 1.75 -8.98
N ASN A 101 15.02 2.69 -8.26
CA ASN A 101 15.19 4.13 -8.50
C ASN A 101 15.94 4.84 -7.36
N GLY A 102 17.24 4.55 -7.27
CA GLY A 102 18.21 5.30 -6.47
C GLY A 102 18.19 4.98 -4.97
N GLY A 103 19.36 4.64 -4.41
CA GLY A 103 19.52 4.37 -2.98
C GLY A 103 19.01 5.53 -2.09
N CYS A 104 18.92 5.30 -0.79
CA CYS A 104 18.42 6.24 0.24
C CYS A 104 18.79 7.72 0.00
N ARG A 105 20.01 7.99 -0.49
CA ARG A 105 20.49 9.33 -0.87
C ARG A 105 19.64 10.03 -1.95
N HIS A 106 19.21 9.32 -2.99
CA HIS A 106 18.42 9.90 -4.08
C HIS A 106 17.02 10.30 -3.61
N LYS A 107 16.33 9.37 -2.91
CA LYS A 107 15.03 9.63 -2.29
C LYS A 107 15.09 10.79 -1.31
N LYS A 108 16.13 10.81 -0.46
CA LYS A 108 16.40 11.92 0.45
C LYS A 108 16.52 13.26 -0.27
N ARG A 109 17.23 13.28 -1.39
CA ARG A 109 17.40 14.50 -2.20
C ARG A 109 16.10 14.94 -2.87
N LYS A 110 15.27 13.99 -3.35
CA LYS A 110 13.97 14.30 -4.00
C LYS A 110 13.01 14.97 -3.01
N TRP A 111 12.71 14.34 -1.88
CA TRP A 111 11.77 14.92 -0.91
C TRP A 111 12.29 16.23 -0.34
N ALA A 112 13.59 16.33 -0.01
CA ALA A 112 14.15 17.55 0.56
C ALA A 112 14.06 18.75 -0.40
N LYS A 113 14.19 18.51 -1.72
CA LYS A 113 13.95 19.54 -2.74
C LYS A 113 12.49 19.95 -2.83
N ALA A 114 11.55 19.01 -2.76
CA ALA A 114 10.12 19.30 -2.81
C ALA A 114 9.69 20.18 -1.62
N VAL A 115 10.12 19.82 -0.40
CA VAL A 115 9.88 20.61 0.81
C VAL A 115 10.50 22.00 0.70
N ALA A 116 11.76 22.08 0.28
CA ALA A 116 12.45 23.35 0.10
C ALA A 116 11.76 24.25 -0.94
N LYS A 117 11.21 23.67 -2.02
CA LYS A 117 10.44 24.41 -3.04
C LYS A 117 9.13 24.97 -2.45
N ARG A 118 8.37 24.16 -1.71
CA ARG A 118 7.13 24.60 -1.02
C ARG A 118 7.40 25.72 -0.01
N LEU A 119 8.49 25.61 0.76
CA LEU A 119 8.91 26.70 1.65
C LEU A 119 9.34 27.94 0.89
N ALA A 120 10.09 27.79 -0.20
CA ALA A 120 10.59 28.93 -0.98
C ALA A 120 9.47 29.69 -1.73
N SER A 121 8.37 29.01 -2.09
CA SER A 121 7.20 29.68 -2.68
C SER A 121 6.47 30.59 -1.68
N THR A 122 6.58 30.31 -0.39
CA THR A 122 6.06 31.17 0.66
C THR A 122 7.12 32.23 0.98
N ARG A 123 6.80 33.52 0.80
CA ARG A 123 7.75 34.60 1.09
C ARG A 123 8.05 34.69 2.58
N HIS A 124 9.09 33.99 3.02
CA HIS A 124 9.63 34.10 4.38
C HIS A 124 10.71 35.18 4.44
N ALA A 125 10.77 35.93 5.55
CA ALA A 125 11.77 36.97 5.77
C ALA A 125 13.19 36.38 5.89
N SER A 126 13.35 35.30 6.67
CA SER A 126 14.64 34.68 6.95
C SER A 126 14.61 33.15 6.73
N ALA A 127 15.78 32.51 6.83
CA ALA A 127 15.87 31.05 6.83
C ALA A 127 15.30 30.45 8.13
N GLU A 128 15.41 31.18 9.24
CA GLU A 128 14.88 30.77 10.53
C GLU A 128 13.35 30.79 10.54
N SER A 129 12.74 31.85 10.01
CA SER A 129 11.28 31.93 9.89
C SER A 129 10.72 30.84 8.96
N ALA A 130 11.48 30.42 7.95
CA ALA A 130 11.09 29.30 7.09
C ALA A 130 11.20 27.96 7.80
N TRP A 131 12.20 27.79 8.67
CA TRP A 131 12.32 26.60 9.51
C TRP A 131 11.12 26.48 10.48
N GLN A 132 10.77 27.58 11.14
CA GLN A 132 9.63 27.62 12.07
C GLN A 132 8.27 27.40 11.38
N ALA A 133 8.19 27.57 10.06
CA ALA A 133 6.97 27.34 9.29
C ALA A 133 6.76 25.88 8.88
N LEU A 134 7.75 25.01 9.10
CA LEU A 134 7.58 23.59 8.86
C LEU A 134 6.61 22.98 9.88
N PRO A 135 5.86 21.96 9.48
CA PRO A 135 4.84 21.31 10.32
C PRO A 135 5.45 20.51 11.48
N SER A 136 4.69 20.35 12.57
CA SER A 136 4.98 19.39 13.63
C SER A 136 4.46 17.99 13.29
N ALA A 137 4.85 16.99 14.07
CA ALA A 137 4.42 15.61 13.90
C ALA A 137 2.90 15.41 13.99
N ASP A 138 2.19 16.28 14.74
CA ASP A 138 0.74 16.21 14.91
C ASP A 138 -0.03 16.69 13.66
N ASN A 139 0.60 17.50 12.81
CA ASN A 139 -0.02 18.04 11.61
C ASN A 139 1.00 18.08 10.45
N PRO A 140 1.44 16.91 9.96
CA PRO A 140 2.49 16.82 8.96
C PRO A 140 2.03 17.38 7.61
N TRP A 141 2.99 17.81 6.79
CA TRP A 141 2.70 18.16 5.41
C TRP A 141 2.74 16.92 4.54
N LEU A 142 1.61 16.62 3.90
CA LEU A 142 1.54 15.64 2.84
C LEU A 142 2.07 16.22 1.52
N PHE A 143 2.85 15.42 0.80
CA PHE A 143 3.32 15.68 -0.55
C PHE A 143 2.98 14.49 -1.43
N GLU A 144 2.28 14.77 -2.51
CA GLU A 144 2.03 13.81 -3.57
C GLU A 144 3.22 13.82 -4.55
N ALA A 145 3.79 12.66 -4.84
CA ALA A 145 4.87 12.54 -5.82
C ALA A 145 4.72 11.27 -6.66
N ASP A 146 5.23 11.33 -7.89
CA ASP A 146 5.05 10.28 -8.91
C ASP A 146 5.44 8.86 -8.45
N GLU A 147 6.37 8.74 -7.48
CA GLU A 147 6.92 7.45 -7.03
C GLU A 147 6.43 7.01 -5.65
N PHE A 148 6.04 7.95 -4.78
CA PHE A 148 5.56 7.69 -3.43
C PHE A 148 5.03 8.98 -2.81
N ASP A 149 3.92 8.89 -2.10
CA ASP A 149 3.43 9.98 -1.26
C ASP A 149 4.18 9.96 0.08
N PHE A 150 4.51 11.15 0.57
CA PHE A 150 5.28 11.26 1.81
C PHE A 150 4.80 12.41 2.67
N GLU A 151 4.89 12.20 3.97
CA GLU A 151 4.65 13.20 5.00
C GLU A 151 5.98 13.77 5.49
N VAL A 152 5.97 15.07 5.80
CA VAL A 152 7.13 15.76 6.37
C VAL A 152 6.74 16.51 7.63
N TYR A 153 7.60 16.42 8.65
CA TYR A 153 7.47 17.14 9.91
C TYR A 153 8.82 17.44 10.56
N ILE A 154 8.84 18.40 11.48
CA ILE A 154 9.97 18.67 12.36
C ILE A 154 9.90 17.76 13.59
N ASP A 155 11.05 17.22 13.93
CA ASP A 155 11.33 16.61 15.23
C ASP A 155 12.65 17.20 15.77
N GLY A 156 12.54 18.08 16.77
CA GLY A 156 13.66 18.83 17.33
C GLY A 156 14.43 19.65 16.29
N ASP A 157 15.72 19.32 16.11
CA ASP A 157 16.61 19.98 15.14
C ASP A 157 16.67 19.24 13.78
N SER A 158 15.71 18.36 13.50
CA SER A 158 15.65 17.62 12.25
C SER A 158 14.30 17.75 11.56
N VAL A 159 14.33 17.69 10.24
CA VAL A 159 13.15 17.47 9.41
C VAL A 159 13.15 16.02 8.97
N ILE A 160 12.04 15.33 9.23
CA ILE A 160 11.84 13.91 8.97
C ILE A 160 10.85 13.77 7.83
N ALA A 161 11.14 12.87 6.90
CA ALA A 161 10.19 12.41 5.90
C ALA A 161 9.83 10.95 6.14
N VAL A 162 8.54 10.65 6.16
CA VAL A 162 7.99 9.30 6.29
C VAL A 162 7.14 8.96 5.08
N ASP A 163 7.18 7.71 4.67
CA ASP A 163 6.32 7.17 3.63
C ASP A 163 4.88 7.11 4.15
N ASP A 164 3.92 7.68 3.41
CA ASP A 164 2.54 7.81 3.87
C ASP A 164 1.89 6.43 4.11
N ASN A 165 2.10 5.50 3.17
CA ASN A 165 1.50 4.17 3.21
C ASN A 165 2.12 3.26 4.28
N SER A 166 3.45 3.16 4.31
CA SER A 166 4.16 2.21 5.16
C SER A 166 4.57 2.77 6.51
N ARG A 167 4.43 4.08 6.71
CA ARG A 167 4.92 4.84 7.88
C ARG A 167 6.41 4.67 8.16
N LYS A 168 7.19 4.17 7.19
CA LYS A 168 8.64 3.99 7.31
C LYS A 168 9.35 5.31 7.09
N GLU A 169 10.39 5.57 7.87
CA GLU A 169 11.26 6.73 7.65
C GLU A 169 11.97 6.61 6.29
N LEU A 170 11.73 7.58 5.42
CA LEU A 170 12.43 7.75 4.14
C LEU A 170 13.76 8.47 4.35
N GLY A 171 13.84 9.28 5.39
CA GLY A 171 15.08 9.77 5.98
C GLY A 171 14.90 11.09 6.71
N SER A 172 15.91 11.44 7.48
CA SER A 172 16.01 12.70 8.23
C SER A 172 17.14 13.60 7.74
N LEU A 173 16.98 14.91 7.96
CA LEU A 173 17.99 15.94 7.73
C LEU A 173 18.05 16.92 8.90
N LYS A 174 19.25 17.18 9.42
CA LYS A 174 19.46 18.25 10.40
C LYS A 174 19.12 19.61 9.80
N LYS A 175 18.60 20.53 10.63
CA LYS A 175 18.28 21.92 10.28
C LYS A 175 19.37 22.61 9.48
N SER A 176 20.61 22.56 9.99
CA SER A 176 21.78 23.16 9.35
C SER A 176 22.00 22.64 7.92
N THR A 177 21.81 21.35 7.71
CA THR A 177 21.97 20.70 6.40
C THR A 177 20.82 21.05 5.48
N PHE A 178 19.58 20.96 5.96
CA PHE A 178 18.40 21.29 5.18
C PHE A 178 18.44 22.75 4.69
N LEU A 179 18.65 23.69 5.61
CA LEU A 179 18.67 25.11 5.29
C LEU A 179 19.79 25.49 4.32
N LYS A 180 21.01 24.97 4.53
CA LYS A 180 22.18 25.29 3.70
C LYS A 180 22.10 24.67 2.31
N ILE A 181 21.78 23.38 2.22
CA ILE A 181 21.91 22.59 0.98
C ILE A 181 20.64 22.64 0.12
N TYR A 182 19.45 22.79 0.73
CA TYR A 182 18.19 22.67 -0.01
C TYR A 182 17.41 23.99 -0.03
N TYR A 183 17.10 24.57 1.13
CA TYR A 183 16.25 25.76 1.20
C TYR A 183 16.91 27.02 0.58
N ARG A 184 18.13 27.37 0.98
CA ARG A 184 18.82 28.57 0.45
C ARG A 184 18.95 28.54 -1.08
N PRO A 185 19.39 27.44 -1.72
CA PRO A 185 19.37 27.34 -3.18
C PRO A 185 17.98 27.48 -3.79
N ALA A 186 16.96 26.83 -3.23
CA ALA A 186 15.58 26.94 -3.73
C ALA A 186 15.04 28.37 -3.65
N ARG A 187 15.30 29.07 -2.54
CA ARG A 187 14.93 30.49 -2.37
C ARG A 187 15.63 31.41 -3.36
N LYS A 188 16.89 31.13 -3.71
CA LYS A 188 17.64 31.90 -4.72
C LYS A 188 17.10 31.66 -6.14
N ALA A 189 16.66 30.44 -6.44
CA ALA A 189 16.13 30.08 -7.76
C ALA A 189 14.68 30.57 -7.99
N GLY A 190 13.91 30.80 -6.92
CA GLY A 190 12.54 31.35 -7.00
C GLY A 190 12.46 32.89 -6.91
N ARG A 191 13.60 33.59 -6.90
CA ARG A 191 13.71 35.05 -7.01
C ARG A 191 14.09 35.41 -8.43
#